data_AF-A0A380TNV5-F1
#
_entry.id   AF-A0A380TNV5-F1
#
_cell.length_a   1.000
_cell.length_b   1.000
_cell.length_c   1.000
_cell.angle_alpha   90.00
_cell.angle_beta   90.00
_cell.angle_gamma   90.00
#
_symmetry.space_group_name_H-M   'P 1'
#
loop_
_entity.id
_entity.type
_entity.pdbx_description
1 polymer ?
#
loop_
_entity_poly.entity_id
_entity_poly.type
_entity_poly.pdbx_seq_one_letter_code
_entity_poly.pdbx_strand_id
1 'polypeptide(L)'
;MGTTNAGLPKNYRIKSGVIRTPIQPNESISSWLIRAALDCGTEPLTFTGFYWDKLRLWTYDLDRGFEPIQQQIYSDICDLSLNGMVNLEAHSLYSALKRINGEQTLMKGQAKWVLPRSSRNRSHRSGQHYCSCCLDEAPYLRNEWRFAWYFGCLKHQTLLDAKCSCCGELYQPHLLSADKRQLNYCHHCGEMLNHHSDLLSETEIEILQTLDTVFTSDLGICFQKQVNSQEYFAILRYFINLIRRGAIVKSSHAIARFLEQLGISQGNLCQPKTALAFELLPIEERKNLLVNAVKILQLSSEAIIYAIQQSEITQKAFAFENYPSELDSLFKHAREGREVNRKTIANKPKINSNLSLNRQWERLKRQLQIAV
;
A
#
# COMPACT_ATOMS: atom_id res chain seq x y z
N MET A 1 -4.89 -32.71 39.17
CA MET A 1 -5.51 -31.79 38.19
C MET A 1 -4.38 -31.03 37.51
N GLY A 2 -4.02 -31.40 36.29
CA GLY A 2 -3.07 -30.67 35.48
C GLY A 2 -3.69 -30.52 34.10
N THR A 3 -4.26 -29.35 33.83
CA THR A 3 -4.82 -29.00 32.54
C THR A 3 -3.69 -28.99 31.51
N THR A 4 -3.65 -30.02 30.68
CA THR A 4 -2.87 -30.02 29.45
C THR A 4 -3.42 -28.91 28.56
N ASN A 5 -2.65 -27.83 28.42
CA ASN A 5 -2.86 -26.83 27.37
C ASN A 5 -2.76 -27.55 26.03
N ALA A 6 -3.90 -27.90 25.45
CA ALA A 6 -4.02 -28.35 24.08
C ALA A 6 -3.82 -27.15 23.15
N GLY A 7 -2.58 -26.67 23.07
CA GLY A 7 -2.15 -25.82 21.96
C GLY A 7 -2.33 -26.61 20.66
N LEU A 8 -2.96 -25.99 19.67
CA LEU A 8 -3.17 -26.57 18.34
C LEU A 8 -1.89 -27.30 17.86
N PRO A 9 -1.97 -28.59 17.47
CA PRO A 9 -0.78 -29.36 17.13
C PRO A 9 -0.06 -28.72 15.93
N LYS A 10 1.23 -28.41 16.09
CA LYS A 10 2.08 -27.95 14.99
C LYS A 10 2.07 -29.02 13.89
N ASN A 11 1.61 -28.69 12.69
CA ASN A 11 1.57 -29.63 11.56
C ASN A 11 2.94 -29.84 10.87
N TYR A 12 3.99 -29.17 11.35
CA TYR A 12 5.39 -29.31 10.90
C TYR A 12 6.34 -29.45 12.09
N ARG A 13 7.52 -30.03 11.84
CA ARG A 13 8.62 -30.11 12.81
C ARG A 13 9.67 -29.08 12.43
N ILE A 14 10.13 -28.30 13.41
CA ILE A 14 11.18 -27.31 13.21
C ILE A 14 12.52 -28.04 13.31
N LYS A 15 13.38 -27.86 12.31
CA LYS A 15 14.73 -28.39 12.34
C LYS A 15 15.62 -27.54 13.25
N SER A 16 16.54 -28.18 13.97
CA SER A 16 17.50 -27.49 14.83
C SER A 16 18.47 -26.64 14.02
N GLY A 17 18.70 -25.39 14.45
CA GLY A 17 19.69 -24.49 13.85
C GLY A 17 19.47 -23.05 14.32
N VAL A 18 20.49 -22.42 14.90
CA VAL A 18 20.37 -21.06 15.46
C VAL A 18 20.51 -20.01 14.36
N ILE A 19 19.53 -19.12 14.25
CA ILE A 19 19.53 -17.96 13.35
C ILE A 19 20.22 -16.80 14.08
N ARG A 20 21.34 -16.33 13.54
CA ARG A 20 22.17 -15.28 14.18
C ARG A 20 21.82 -13.86 13.71
N THR A 21 21.05 -13.74 12.64
CA THR A 21 20.72 -12.46 12.00
C THR A 21 19.82 -11.61 12.90
N PRO A 22 20.26 -10.42 13.33
CA PRO A 22 19.44 -9.52 14.13
C PRO A 22 18.39 -8.84 13.24
N ILE A 23 17.23 -8.54 13.84
CA ILE A 23 16.21 -7.68 13.23
C ILE A 23 16.67 -6.21 13.30
N GLN A 24 16.48 -5.46 12.21
CA GLN A 24 16.80 -4.02 12.16
C GLN A 24 15.58 -3.15 12.47
N PRO A 25 15.77 -1.89 12.90
CA PRO A 25 14.66 -0.97 13.13
C PRO A 25 13.79 -0.80 11.89
N ASN A 26 12.47 -0.97 12.06
CA ASN A 26 11.48 -0.87 11.00
C ASN A 26 11.76 -1.80 9.79
N GLU A 27 12.46 -2.92 9.99
CA GLU A 27 12.70 -3.90 8.92
C GLU A 27 11.43 -4.70 8.59
N SER A 28 11.16 -4.98 7.32
CA SER A 28 10.05 -5.86 6.96
C SER A 28 10.35 -7.33 7.28
N ILE A 29 9.31 -8.12 7.61
CA ILE A 29 9.46 -9.56 7.91
C ILE A 29 10.16 -10.30 6.77
N SER A 30 9.77 -10.02 5.53
CA SER A 30 10.39 -10.62 4.35
C SER A 30 11.86 -10.22 4.19
N SER A 31 12.24 -8.97 4.49
CA SER A 31 13.64 -8.53 4.48
C SER A 31 14.48 -9.34 5.46
N TRP A 32 14.00 -9.46 6.71
CA TRP A 32 14.74 -10.19 7.74
C TRP A 32 14.92 -11.67 7.36
N LEU A 33 13.87 -12.32 6.85
CA LEU A 33 13.96 -13.71 6.38
C LEU A 33 14.95 -13.88 5.23
N ILE A 34 15.03 -12.91 4.31
CA ILE A 34 15.99 -12.93 3.21
C ILE A 34 17.41 -12.77 3.76
N ARG A 35 17.65 -11.81 4.64
CA ARG A 35 18.97 -11.63 5.26
C ARG A 35 19.39 -12.83 6.08
N ALA A 36 18.49 -13.42 6.85
CA ALA A 36 18.74 -14.64 7.60
C ALA A 36 19.18 -15.80 6.70
N ALA A 37 18.53 -15.95 5.54
CA ALA A 37 18.95 -16.93 4.55
C ALA A 37 20.35 -16.66 4.00
N LEU A 38 20.61 -15.40 3.60
CA LEU A 38 21.88 -14.99 3.01
C LEU A 38 23.04 -15.08 4.01
N ASP A 39 22.82 -14.74 5.28
CA ASP A 39 23.80 -14.88 6.37
C ASP A 39 24.13 -16.36 6.64
N CYS A 40 23.17 -17.26 6.43
CA CYS A 40 23.38 -18.70 6.47
C CYS A 40 24.00 -19.27 5.16
N GLY A 41 24.29 -18.42 4.18
CA GLY A 41 24.85 -18.84 2.88
C GLY A 41 23.88 -19.66 2.04
N THR A 42 22.58 -19.42 2.17
CA THR A 42 21.54 -20.14 1.43
C THR A 42 20.52 -19.19 0.78
N GLU A 43 19.73 -19.72 -0.15
CA GLU A 43 18.68 -18.98 -0.82
C GLU A 43 17.43 -18.84 0.08
N PRO A 44 16.67 -17.73 0.00
CA PRO A 44 15.49 -17.52 0.85
C PRO A 44 14.44 -18.64 0.77
N LEU A 45 14.27 -19.24 -0.42
CA LEU A 45 13.35 -20.36 -0.61
C LEU A 45 13.83 -21.62 0.14
N THR A 46 15.12 -21.93 0.05
CA THR A 46 15.74 -23.07 0.74
C THR A 46 15.71 -22.88 2.25
N PHE A 47 16.01 -21.68 2.74
CA PHE A 47 15.97 -21.34 4.15
C PHE A 47 14.59 -21.56 4.76
N THR A 48 13.55 -20.94 4.18
CA THR A 48 12.18 -21.10 4.68
C THR A 48 11.66 -22.54 4.51
N GLY A 49 12.05 -23.23 3.44
CA GLY A 49 11.72 -24.64 3.22
C GLY A 49 12.44 -25.60 4.19
N PHE A 50 13.58 -25.19 4.76
CA PHE A 50 14.27 -25.99 5.76
C PHE A 50 13.52 -26.01 7.10
N TYR A 51 13.06 -24.84 7.57
CA TYR A 51 12.37 -24.69 8.86
C TYR A 51 10.85 -24.93 8.79
N TRP A 52 10.21 -24.57 7.67
CA TRP A 52 8.75 -24.59 7.50
C TRP A 52 8.34 -25.27 6.17
N ASP A 53 8.87 -26.47 5.93
CA ASP A 53 8.79 -27.24 4.68
C ASP A 53 7.38 -27.37 4.06
N LYS A 54 6.34 -27.52 4.88
CA LYS A 54 4.95 -27.70 4.43
C LYS A 54 4.22 -26.40 4.11
N LEU A 55 4.74 -25.24 4.53
CA LEU A 55 3.99 -23.99 4.47
C LEU A 55 4.22 -23.19 3.18
N ARG A 56 5.29 -23.46 2.41
CA ARG A 56 5.62 -22.71 1.19
C ARG A 56 5.53 -21.19 1.38
N LEU A 57 6.13 -20.66 2.46
CA LEU A 57 5.92 -19.30 2.97
C LEU A 57 5.93 -18.20 1.90
N TRP A 58 6.82 -18.27 0.91
CA TRP A 58 6.91 -17.29 -0.17
C TRP A 58 5.69 -17.20 -1.12
N THR A 59 4.69 -18.07 -1.01
CA THR A 59 3.40 -17.89 -1.70
C THR A 59 2.49 -16.87 -1.02
N TYR A 60 2.75 -16.58 0.26
CA TYR A 60 2.01 -15.62 1.07
C TYR A 60 2.72 -14.25 1.11
N ASP A 61 1.99 -13.23 1.54
CA ASP A 61 2.55 -11.92 1.83
C ASP A 61 3.03 -11.89 3.28
N LEU A 62 4.28 -12.29 3.50
CA LEU A 62 4.87 -12.46 4.83
C LEU A 62 4.92 -11.17 5.65
N ASP A 63 4.98 -10.02 4.99
CA ASP A 63 4.97 -8.72 5.67
C ASP A 63 3.61 -8.40 6.30
N ARG A 64 2.51 -9.04 5.84
CA ARG A 64 1.21 -8.92 6.52
C ARG A 64 1.21 -9.56 7.91
N GLY A 65 2.21 -10.37 8.24
CA GLY A 65 2.26 -11.16 9.45
C GLY A 65 1.81 -12.60 9.24
N PHE A 66 2.02 -13.41 10.27
CA PHE A 66 1.73 -14.85 10.24
C PHE A 66 0.34 -15.19 10.77
N GLU A 67 -0.48 -14.22 11.18
CA GLU A 67 -1.86 -14.43 11.65
C GLU A 67 -2.72 -15.14 10.59
N PRO A 68 -2.65 -14.78 9.28
CA PRO A 68 -3.39 -15.48 8.23
C PRO A 68 -2.75 -16.80 7.77
N ILE A 69 -1.55 -17.13 8.27
CA ILE A 69 -0.74 -18.26 7.82
C ILE A 69 -0.67 -19.32 8.93
N GLN A 70 0.13 -19.06 9.96
CA GLN A 70 0.25 -19.86 11.17
C GLN A 70 0.97 -19.03 12.25
N GLN A 71 0.24 -18.53 13.25
CA GLN A 71 0.75 -17.62 14.28
C GLN A 71 1.94 -18.18 15.07
N GLN A 72 2.04 -19.50 15.22
CA GLN A 72 3.15 -20.17 15.90
C GLN A 72 4.54 -19.85 15.30
N ILE A 73 4.60 -19.43 14.04
CA ILE A 73 5.87 -19.05 13.39
C ILE A 73 6.57 -17.92 14.16
N TYR A 74 5.84 -17.00 14.80
CA TYR A 74 6.45 -15.96 15.64
C TYR A 74 7.26 -16.56 16.79
N SER A 75 6.68 -17.51 17.53
CA SER A 75 7.39 -18.21 18.61
C SER A 75 8.55 -19.06 18.09
N ASP A 76 8.37 -19.72 16.93
CA ASP A 76 9.43 -20.53 16.33
C ASP A 76 10.65 -19.67 15.98
N ILE A 77 10.43 -18.47 15.43
CA ILE A 77 11.49 -17.53 15.09
C ILE A 77 12.19 -17.02 16.34
N CYS A 78 11.44 -16.71 17.40
CA CYS A 78 12.01 -16.34 18.69
C CYS A 78 12.93 -17.47 19.20
N ASP A 79 12.43 -18.70 19.29
CA ASP A 79 13.17 -19.87 19.77
C ASP A 79 14.42 -20.19 18.92
N LEU A 80 14.33 -20.02 17.59
CA LEU A 80 15.43 -20.26 16.67
C LEU A 80 16.46 -19.12 16.67
N SER A 81 16.06 -17.91 17.04
CA SER A 81 16.96 -16.76 17.05
C SER A 81 17.98 -16.86 18.18
N LEU A 82 19.19 -16.36 17.92
CA LEU A 82 20.25 -16.32 18.92
C LEU A 82 19.74 -15.61 20.19
N ASN A 83 19.69 -16.34 21.30
CA ASN A 83 19.20 -15.88 22.61
C ASN A 83 17.77 -15.32 22.62
N GLY A 84 16.90 -15.71 21.68
CA GLY A 84 15.52 -15.19 21.65
C GLY A 84 15.40 -13.73 21.26
N MET A 85 16.41 -13.15 20.60
CA MET A 85 16.50 -11.71 20.36
C MET A 85 15.59 -11.20 19.24
N VAL A 86 14.98 -12.08 18.44
CA VAL A 86 14.15 -11.66 17.30
C VAL A 86 12.67 -11.81 17.63
N ASN A 87 11.96 -10.68 17.66
CA ASN A 87 10.50 -10.63 17.72
C ASN A 87 9.95 -9.93 16.47
N LEU A 88 9.23 -10.69 15.63
CA LEU A 88 8.66 -10.17 14.39
C LEU A 88 7.20 -9.70 14.52
N GLU A 89 6.53 -9.90 15.65
CA GLU A 89 5.12 -9.53 15.83
C GLU A 89 4.91 -8.02 15.67
N ALA A 90 5.84 -7.22 16.22
CA ALA A 90 5.84 -5.77 16.07
C ALA A 90 6.18 -5.28 14.65
N HIS A 91 6.71 -6.16 13.80
CA HIS A 91 7.10 -5.85 12.41
C HIS A 91 5.99 -6.24 11.40
N SER A 92 4.92 -6.87 11.86
CA SER A 92 3.77 -7.21 11.02
C SER A 92 3.01 -5.98 10.56
N LEU A 93 2.64 -5.91 9.28
CA LEU A 93 1.73 -4.87 8.78
C LEU A 93 0.33 -5.02 9.38
N TYR A 94 -0.06 -6.23 9.83
CA TYR A 94 -1.31 -6.43 10.57
C TYR A 94 -1.32 -5.61 11.86
N SER A 95 -0.27 -5.74 12.68
CA SER A 95 -0.14 -5.02 13.94
C SER A 95 0.09 -3.52 13.70
N ALA A 96 0.98 -3.15 12.77
CA ALA A 96 1.28 -1.76 12.46
C ALA A 96 0.05 -0.97 11.99
N LEU A 97 -0.79 -1.55 11.12
CA LEU A 97 -1.93 -0.85 10.53
C LEU A 97 -3.25 -1.10 11.26
N LYS A 98 -3.24 -1.85 12.37
CA LYS A 98 -4.44 -2.16 13.17
C LYS A 98 -5.22 -0.89 13.54
N ARG A 99 -4.53 0.21 13.87
CA ARG A 99 -5.13 1.50 14.26
C ARG A 99 -6.02 2.08 13.17
N ILE A 100 -5.59 2.06 11.91
CA ILE A 100 -6.35 2.68 10.81
C ILE A 100 -7.29 1.71 10.08
N ASN A 101 -6.98 0.41 10.14
CA ASN A 101 -7.72 -0.61 9.39
C ASN A 101 -8.65 -1.47 10.28
N GLY A 102 -8.43 -1.51 11.59
CA GLY A 102 -9.13 -2.45 12.48
C GLY A 102 -8.71 -3.92 12.28
N GLU A 103 -9.25 -4.81 13.10
CA GLU A 103 -8.74 -6.18 13.26
C GLU A 103 -9.02 -7.13 12.09
N GLN A 104 -10.10 -6.92 11.33
CA GLN A 104 -10.51 -7.87 10.29
C GLN A 104 -10.06 -7.47 8.88
N THR A 105 -9.77 -6.19 8.68
CA THR A 105 -9.49 -5.60 7.35
C THR A 105 -8.19 -6.12 6.72
N LEU A 106 -7.29 -6.67 7.55
CA LEU A 106 -5.98 -7.15 7.13
C LEU A 106 -5.86 -8.67 7.10
N MET A 107 -6.94 -9.43 7.32
CA MET A 107 -6.91 -10.90 7.30
C MET A 107 -7.30 -11.52 5.95
N LYS A 108 -8.24 -10.90 5.22
CA LYS A 108 -8.76 -11.45 3.95
C LYS A 108 -8.79 -10.39 2.86
N GLY A 109 -8.55 -10.81 1.62
CA GLY A 109 -8.61 -9.94 0.46
C GLY A 109 -7.50 -8.87 0.42
N GLN A 110 -7.80 -7.79 -0.31
CA GLN A 110 -6.90 -6.65 -0.45
C GLN A 110 -6.94 -5.78 0.80
N ALA A 111 -5.83 -5.76 1.52
CA ALA A 111 -5.61 -4.88 2.67
C ALA A 111 -5.62 -3.42 2.23
N LYS A 112 -6.45 -2.59 2.87
CA LYS A 112 -6.43 -1.13 2.68
C LYS A 112 -5.07 -0.59 3.11
N TRP A 113 -4.57 0.39 2.36
CA TRP A 113 -3.30 1.05 2.65
C TRP A 113 -2.05 0.15 2.64
N VAL A 114 -2.15 -1.08 2.15
CA VAL A 114 -1.00 -1.98 1.98
C VAL A 114 -0.78 -2.22 0.51
N LEU A 115 0.43 -1.94 0.04
CA LEU A 115 0.86 -2.30 -1.30
C LEU A 115 0.90 -3.83 -1.40
N PRO A 116 0.14 -4.45 -2.32
CA PRO A 116 0.14 -5.89 -2.44
C PRO A 116 1.39 -6.38 -3.17
N ARG A 117 1.93 -7.53 -2.76
CA ARG A 117 2.98 -8.23 -3.54
C ARG A 117 2.45 -8.93 -4.79
N SER A 118 1.13 -9.15 -4.86
CA SER A 118 0.47 -9.79 -6.01
C SER A 118 1.17 -11.10 -6.43
N SER A 119 1.32 -12.04 -5.49
CA SER A 119 2.02 -13.30 -5.73
C SER A 119 1.29 -14.18 -6.73
N ARG A 120 2.03 -14.72 -7.70
CA ARG A 120 1.60 -15.82 -8.57
C ARG A 120 2.69 -16.88 -8.54
N ASN A 121 2.43 -17.98 -7.85
CA ASN A 121 3.45 -18.99 -7.55
C ASN A 121 4.65 -18.39 -6.81
N ARG A 122 5.82 -18.32 -7.45
CA ARG A 122 7.08 -17.83 -6.87
C ARG A 122 7.46 -16.42 -7.34
N SER A 123 6.72 -15.85 -8.30
CA SER A 123 6.97 -14.50 -8.80
C SER A 123 5.87 -13.53 -8.38
N HIS A 124 6.25 -12.26 -8.26
CA HIS A 124 5.38 -11.16 -7.88
C HIS A 124 5.07 -10.29 -9.10
N ARG A 125 3.82 -9.84 -9.21
CA ARG A 125 3.40 -8.92 -10.29
C ARG A 125 3.67 -7.45 -9.96
N SER A 126 4.21 -7.19 -8.78
CA SER A 126 4.70 -5.89 -8.31
C SER A 126 6.06 -6.12 -7.67
N GLY A 127 7.04 -5.30 -8.04
CA GLY A 127 8.33 -5.30 -7.39
C GLY A 127 8.21 -4.77 -5.97
N GLN A 128 9.10 -5.22 -5.10
CA GLN A 128 9.27 -4.66 -3.78
C GLN A 128 9.79 -3.23 -3.92
N HIS A 129 9.20 -2.29 -3.19
CA HIS A 129 9.67 -0.91 -3.21
C HIS A 129 10.96 -0.76 -2.40
N TYR A 130 11.87 0.08 -2.88
CA TYR A 130 13.13 0.36 -2.23
C TYR A 130 13.64 1.78 -2.51
N CYS A 131 14.49 2.28 -1.62
CA CYS A 131 15.39 3.38 -1.87
C CYS A 131 16.80 2.80 -2.00
N SER A 132 17.47 3.00 -3.14
CA SER A 132 18.82 2.49 -3.38
C SER A 132 19.85 3.09 -2.42
N CYS A 133 19.72 4.38 -2.08
CA CYS A 133 20.57 5.03 -1.07
C CYS A 133 20.45 4.35 0.30
N CYS A 134 19.22 4.08 0.77
CA CYS A 134 19.02 3.35 2.02
C CYS A 134 19.56 1.92 1.98
N LEU A 135 19.47 1.24 0.83
CA LEU A 135 19.98 -0.12 0.67
C LEU A 135 21.51 -0.17 0.62
N ASP A 136 22.16 0.86 0.08
CA ASP A 136 23.63 0.99 0.09
C ASP A 136 24.15 1.25 1.51
N GLU A 137 23.51 2.17 2.25
CA GLU A 137 23.86 2.46 3.64
C GLU A 137 23.61 1.28 4.59
N ALA A 138 22.47 0.60 4.42
CA ALA A 138 22.07 -0.53 5.24
C ALA A 138 21.14 -1.47 4.45
N PRO A 139 21.62 -2.66 4.01
CA PRO A 139 20.97 -3.50 3.01
C PRO A 139 19.79 -4.31 3.58
N TYR A 140 18.74 -3.62 4.00
CA TYR A 140 17.47 -4.19 4.46
C TYR A 140 16.29 -3.36 3.96
N LEU A 141 15.10 -3.95 3.86
CA LEU A 141 13.91 -3.24 3.39
C LEU A 141 13.12 -2.72 4.57
N ARG A 142 12.64 -1.49 4.46
CA ARG A 142 11.81 -0.87 5.49
C ARG A 142 10.35 -1.33 5.35
N ASN A 143 9.71 -1.57 6.49
CA ASN A 143 8.32 -1.99 6.54
C ASN A 143 7.38 -0.89 6.02
N GLU A 144 7.69 0.37 6.34
CA GLU A 144 6.91 1.54 5.91
C GLU A 144 6.82 1.69 4.38
N TRP A 145 7.82 1.19 3.62
CA TRP A 145 7.79 1.20 2.15
C TRP A 145 6.68 0.31 1.58
N ARG A 146 6.03 -0.52 2.41
CA ARG A 146 4.83 -1.30 2.06
C ARG A 146 3.53 -0.52 2.26
N PHE A 147 3.53 0.62 2.95
CA PHE A 147 2.34 1.45 3.11
C PHE A 147 2.01 2.15 1.79
N ALA A 148 0.73 2.14 1.41
CA ALA A 148 0.31 2.64 0.11
C ALA A 148 0.47 4.16 -0.05
N TRP A 149 0.66 4.89 1.04
CA TRP A 149 0.97 6.32 1.02
C TRP A 149 2.47 6.63 0.90
N TYR A 150 3.36 5.68 1.20
CA TYR A 150 4.79 5.84 0.97
C TYR A 150 5.09 5.69 -0.53
N PHE A 151 5.35 6.82 -1.19
CA PHE A 151 5.82 6.88 -2.58
C PHE A 151 7.25 7.40 -2.70
N GLY A 152 7.84 7.87 -1.60
CA GLY A 152 9.20 8.38 -1.57
C GLY A 152 9.89 8.07 -0.25
N CYS A 153 11.21 8.20 -0.25
CA CYS A 153 12.05 8.08 0.93
C CYS A 153 12.23 9.45 1.59
N LEU A 154 11.82 9.62 2.84
CA LEU A 154 11.99 10.90 3.56
C LEU A 154 13.47 11.20 3.90
N LYS A 155 14.30 10.16 4.07
CA LYS A 155 15.73 10.31 4.38
C LYS A 155 16.51 10.88 3.20
N HIS A 156 16.30 10.34 2.01
CA HIS A 156 17.05 10.72 0.80
C HIS A 156 16.26 11.61 -0.16
N GLN A 157 14.99 11.87 0.14
CA GLN A 157 14.10 12.73 -0.64
C GLN A 157 13.97 12.30 -2.11
N THR A 158 13.95 11.00 -2.36
CA THR A 158 13.79 10.42 -3.70
C THR A 158 12.50 9.61 -3.78
N LEU A 159 11.98 9.41 -4.99
CA LEU A 159 10.94 8.40 -5.25
C LEU A 159 11.47 6.99 -4.93
N LEU A 160 10.58 6.12 -4.47
CA LEU A 160 10.90 4.71 -4.29
C LEU A 160 10.85 3.98 -5.63
N ASP A 161 11.85 3.15 -5.89
CA ASP A 161 11.87 2.28 -7.05
C ASP A 161 11.27 0.92 -6.77
N ALA A 162 10.73 0.29 -7.81
CA ALA A 162 10.21 -1.08 -7.77
C ALA A 162 10.89 -2.01 -8.79
N LYS A 163 11.80 -1.46 -9.59
CA LYS A 163 12.48 -2.12 -10.70
C LYS A 163 13.97 -1.86 -10.63
N CYS A 164 14.76 -2.77 -11.16
CA CYS A 164 16.18 -2.52 -11.37
C CYS A 164 16.35 -1.50 -12.50
N SER A 165 17.14 -0.45 -12.26
CA SER A 165 17.48 0.56 -13.29
C SER A 165 18.36 0.01 -14.42
N CYS A 166 19.13 -1.06 -14.16
CA CYS A 166 20.02 -1.67 -15.16
C CYS A 166 19.27 -2.57 -16.15
N CYS A 167 18.35 -3.43 -15.68
CA CYS A 167 17.67 -4.43 -16.53
C CYS A 167 16.15 -4.25 -16.64
N GLY A 168 15.55 -3.33 -15.88
CA GLY A 168 14.10 -3.09 -15.88
C GLY A 168 13.25 -4.14 -15.14
N GLU A 169 13.87 -5.23 -14.67
CA GLU A 169 13.17 -6.32 -13.98
C GLU A 169 12.59 -5.85 -12.63
N LEU A 170 11.41 -6.37 -12.26
CA LEU A 170 10.79 -6.08 -10.97
C LEU A 170 11.69 -6.55 -9.84
N TYR A 171 11.96 -5.71 -8.85
CA TYR A 171 12.83 -6.09 -7.74
C TYR A 171 12.15 -7.15 -6.84
N GLN A 172 12.66 -8.38 -6.87
CA GLN A 172 12.13 -9.55 -6.16
C GLN A 172 13.24 -10.19 -5.32
N PRO A 173 13.56 -9.62 -4.15
CA PRO A 173 14.74 -10.03 -3.38
C PRO A 173 14.64 -11.42 -2.75
N HIS A 174 13.44 -12.00 -2.68
CA HIS A 174 13.26 -13.39 -2.25
C HIS A 174 13.81 -14.41 -3.26
N LEU A 175 14.18 -13.95 -4.47
CA LEU A 175 14.83 -14.74 -5.51
C LEU A 175 16.35 -14.51 -5.57
N LEU A 176 16.92 -13.74 -4.65
CA LEU A 176 18.37 -13.55 -4.59
C LEU A 176 19.09 -14.88 -4.34
N SER A 177 20.16 -15.08 -5.09
CA SER A 177 21.09 -16.18 -4.89
C SER A 177 21.99 -15.92 -3.69
N ALA A 178 22.47 -17.01 -3.07
CA ALA A 178 23.26 -16.95 -1.83
C ALA A 178 24.58 -16.17 -1.97
N ASP A 179 25.17 -16.13 -3.17
CA ASP A 179 26.43 -15.44 -3.46
C ASP A 179 26.34 -13.91 -3.32
N LYS A 180 25.14 -13.32 -3.47
CA LYS A 180 24.95 -11.86 -3.37
C LYS A 180 25.10 -11.33 -1.96
N ARG A 181 24.78 -12.15 -0.95
CA ARG A 181 24.88 -11.85 0.51
C ARG A 181 24.08 -10.65 1.04
N GLN A 182 23.65 -9.71 0.20
CA GLN A 182 22.98 -8.47 0.58
C GLN A 182 21.80 -8.16 -0.35
N LEU A 183 20.88 -7.32 0.13
CA LEU A 183 19.64 -6.98 -0.59
C LEU A 183 19.81 -5.88 -1.65
N ASN A 184 20.93 -5.17 -1.66
CA ASN A 184 21.22 -4.08 -2.59
C ASN A 184 21.54 -4.54 -4.03
N TYR A 185 21.28 -5.80 -4.38
CA TYR A 185 21.50 -6.35 -5.72
C TYR A 185 20.19 -6.74 -6.40
N CYS A 186 20.18 -6.69 -7.73
CA CYS A 186 19.10 -7.26 -8.53
C CYS A 186 19.22 -8.78 -8.58
N HIS A 187 18.14 -9.47 -8.24
CA HIS A 187 18.04 -10.93 -8.36
C HIS A 187 18.18 -11.48 -9.79
N HIS A 188 17.97 -10.63 -10.82
CA HIS A 188 17.96 -11.07 -12.22
C HIS A 188 19.29 -10.82 -12.92
N CYS A 189 19.75 -9.56 -13.01
CA CYS A 189 21.02 -9.24 -13.67
C CYS A 189 22.23 -9.31 -12.72
N GLY A 190 22.00 -9.39 -11.41
CA GLY A 190 23.08 -9.44 -10.43
C GLY A 190 23.80 -8.12 -10.16
N GLU A 191 23.46 -7.05 -10.88
CA GLU A 191 23.99 -5.70 -10.69
C GLU A 191 23.47 -5.06 -9.40
N MET A 192 24.26 -4.16 -8.82
CA MET A 192 23.86 -3.36 -7.68
C MET A 192 22.75 -2.38 -8.07
N LEU A 193 21.78 -2.17 -7.18
CA LEU A 193 20.65 -1.27 -7.41
C LEU A 193 21.14 0.18 -7.31
N ASN A 194 21.20 0.86 -8.45
CA ASN A 194 21.79 2.20 -8.57
C ASN A 194 20.84 3.34 -8.11
N HIS A 195 21.39 4.53 -7.89
CA HIS A 195 20.77 5.75 -7.34
C HIS A 195 19.99 6.61 -8.35
N HIS A 196 19.43 6.04 -9.41
CA HIS A 196 18.76 6.81 -10.48
C HIS A 196 17.27 7.11 -10.20
N SER A 197 16.93 7.47 -8.96
CA SER A 197 15.55 7.79 -8.58
C SER A 197 15.30 9.30 -8.69
N ASP A 198 14.13 9.70 -9.18
CA ASP A 198 13.76 11.12 -9.24
C ASP A 198 13.68 11.74 -7.84
N LEU A 199 14.06 13.00 -7.73
CA LEU A 199 13.92 13.77 -6.49
C LEU A 199 12.46 14.13 -6.22
N LEU A 200 12.09 14.14 -4.94
CA LEU A 200 10.82 14.66 -4.47
C LEU A 200 10.85 16.19 -4.45
N SER A 201 9.73 16.80 -4.81
CA SER A 201 9.49 18.23 -4.56
C SER A 201 9.24 18.52 -3.08
N GLU A 202 9.41 19.77 -2.66
CA GLU A 202 9.14 20.22 -1.28
C GLU A 202 7.72 19.86 -0.83
N THR A 203 6.72 20.10 -1.67
CA THR A 203 5.32 19.74 -1.38
C THR A 203 5.14 18.23 -1.20
N GLU A 204 5.84 17.40 -1.98
CA GLU A 204 5.76 15.94 -1.84
C GLU A 204 6.40 15.46 -0.52
N ILE A 205 7.50 16.08 -0.11
CA ILE A 205 8.17 15.82 1.17
C ILE A 205 7.25 16.19 2.33
N GLU A 206 6.69 17.40 2.34
CA GLU A 206 5.77 17.89 3.37
C GLU A 206 4.54 16.98 3.52
N ILE A 207 4.01 16.49 2.40
CA ILE A 207 2.86 15.58 2.40
C ILE A 207 3.22 14.22 2.98
N LEU A 208 4.37 13.64 2.61
CA LEU A 208 4.85 12.40 3.22
C LEU A 208 5.09 12.56 4.72
N GLN A 209 5.72 13.65 5.15
CA GLN A 209 5.93 13.97 6.57
C GLN A 209 4.61 14.13 7.32
N THR A 210 3.62 14.79 6.70
CA THR A 210 2.27 14.94 7.27
C THR A 210 1.64 13.57 7.49
N LEU A 211 1.63 12.70 6.48
CA LEU A 211 1.02 11.37 6.57
C LEU A 211 1.73 10.48 7.59
N ASP A 212 3.06 10.54 7.66
CA ASP A 212 3.84 9.79 8.64
C ASP A 212 3.60 10.28 10.06
N THR A 213 3.56 11.61 10.27
CA THR A 213 3.26 12.22 11.57
C THR A 213 1.86 11.82 12.03
N VAL A 214 0.85 11.97 11.16
CA VAL A 214 -0.54 11.60 11.50
C VAL A 214 -0.60 10.14 11.94
N PHE A 215 0.02 9.25 11.18
CA PHE A 215 0.01 7.81 11.46
C PHE A 215 0.71 7.47 12.78
N THR A 216 1.86 8.07 13.04
CA THR A 216 2.68 7.77 14.23
C THR A 216 2.13 8.40 15.50
N SER A 217 1.72 9.69 15.45
CA SER A 217 1.26 10.45 16.61
C SER A 217 -0.23 10.30 16.92
N ASP A 218 -0.99 9.65 16.04
CA ASP A 218 -2.46 9.54 16.13
C ASP A 218 -3.21 10.89 16.16
N LEU A 219 -2.61 11.92 15.55
CA LEU A 219 -3.16 13.26 15.49
C LEU A 219 -3.01 13.83 14.09
N GLY A 220 -4.13 14.11 13.44
CA GLY A 220 -4.18 14.79 12.16
C GLY A 220 -5.12 15.99 12.16
N ILE A 221 -5.02 16.79 11.12
CA ILE A 221 -5.87 17.96 10.92
C ILE A 221 -6.59 17.81 9.58
N CYS A 222 -7.92 17.75 9.64
CA CYS A 222 -8.80 17.77 8.48
C CYS A 222 -9.72 18.98 8.60
N PHE A 223 -9.76 19.84 7.59
CA PHE A 223 -10.68 20.98 7.56
C PHE A 223 -10.55 21.93 8.75
N GLN A 224 -9.31 22.12 9.22
CA GLN A 224 -8.90 22.83 10.45
C GLN A 224 -9.40 22.21 11.77
N LYS A 225 -9.85 20.95 11.75
CA LYS A 225 -10.27 20.21 12.94
C LYS A 225 -9.32 19.05 13.21
N GLN A 226 -9.03 18.82 14.48
CA GLN A 226 -8.25 17.67 14.91
C GLN A 226 -9.07 16.39 14.76
N VAL A 227 -8.42 15.35 14.24
CA VAL A 227 -8.96 14.00 14.04
C VAL A 227 -7.91 12.96 14.40
N ASN A 228 -8.31 11.75 14.77
CA ASN A 228 -7.37 10.65 14.97
C ASN A 228 -6.88 10.07 13.62
N SER A 229 -5.89 9.16 13.66
CA SER A 229 -5.39 8.49 12.45
C SER A 229 -6.48 7.78 11.67
N GLN A 230 -7.38 7.07 12.35
CA GLN A 230 -8.41 6.26 11.69
C GLN A 230 -9.34 7.14 10.84
N GLU A 231 -9.84 8.22 11.43
CA GLU A 231 -10.66 9.24 10.77
C GLU A 231 -9.91 9.91 9.63
N TYR A 232 -8.67 10.35 9.87
CA TYR A 232 -7.84 11.02 8.86
C TYR A 232 -7.66 10.15 7.62
N PHE A 233 -7.23 8.90 7.80
CA PHE A 233 -7.02 7.96 6.69
C PHE A 233 -8.35 7.53 6.04
N ALA A 234 -9.47 7.52 6.77
CA ALA A 234 -10.78 7.28 6.17
C ALA A 234 -11.23 8.45 5.26
N ILE A 235 -11.06 9.69 5.73
CA ILE A 235 -11.36 10.91 4.96
C ILE A 235 -10.43 10.99 3.73
N LEU A 236 -9.13 10.75 3.91
CA LEU A 236 -8.15 10.73 2.83
C LEU A 236 -8.54 9.72 1.75
N ARG A 237 -8.97 8.51 2.14
CA ARG A 237 -9.40 7.47 1.19
C ARG A 237 -10.61 7.92 0.38
N TYR A 238 -11.58 8.57 1.02
CA TYR A 238 -12.77 9.10 0.37
C TYR A 238 -12.38 10.15 -0.68
N PHE A 239 -11.54 11.13 -0.33
CA PHE A 239 -11.13 12.16 -1.28
C PHE A 239 -10.27 11.61 -2.43
N ILE A 240 -9.42 10.62 -2.20
CA ILE A 240 -8.74 9.87 -3.27
C ILE A 240 -9.77 9.30 -4.27
N ASN A 241 -10.82 8.64 -3.78
CA ASN A 241 -11.84 8.05 -4.64
C ASN A 241 -12.71 9.10 -5.34
N LEU A 242 -13.03 10.21 -4.67
CA LEU A 242 -13.76 11.34 -5.26
C LEU A 242 -12.95 11.97 -6.40
N ILE A 243 -11.65 12.20 -6.20
CA ILE A 243 -10.74 12.70 -7.24
C ILE A 243 -10.73 11.76 -8.44
N ARG A 244 -10.58 10.44 -8.20
CA ARG A 244 -10.60 9.43 -9.28
C ARG A 244 -11.91 9.45 -10.06
N ARG A 245 -13.04 9.69 -9.39
CA ARG A 245 -14.34 9.82 -10.04
C ARG A 245 -14.42 11.11 -10.88
N GLY A 246 -13.93 12.22 -10.34
CA GLY A 246 -13.81 13.50 -11.03
C GLY A 246 -12.96 13.43 -12.30
N ALA A 247 -11.85 12.68 -12.27
CA ALA A 247 -10.97 12.50 -13.41
C ALA A 247 -11.66 11.84 -14.63
N ILE A 248 -12.74 11.08 -14.43
CA ILE A 248 -13.41 10.29 -15.48
C ILE A 248 -14.64 11.00 -16.05
N VAL A 249 -15.31 11.86 -15.27
CA VAL A 249 -16.52 12.57 -15.71
C VAL A 249 -16.17 13.75 -16.64
N LYS A 250 -17.14 14.29 -17.37
CA LYS A 250 -16.92 15.51 -18.16
C LYS A 250 -16.64 16.70 -17.23
N SER A 251 -15.86 17.68 -17.67
CA SER A 251 -15.59 18.92 -16.90
C SER A 251 -16.87 19.66 -16.48
N SER A 252 -17.92 19.60 -17.30
CA SER A 252 -19.24 20.16 -16.97
C SER A 252 -20.00 19.43 -15.85
N HIS A 253 -19.53 18.27 -15.41
CA HIS A 253 -20.17 17.50 -14.34
C HIS A 253 -19.90 18.15 -12.97
N ALA A 254 -20.90 18.16 -12.08
CA ALA A 254 -20.81 18.83 -10.78
C ALA A 254 -19.60 18.39 -9.92
N ILE A 255 -19.22 17.10 -9.95
CA ILE A 255 -17.99 16.62 -9.27
C ILE A 255 -16.72 17.24 -9.84
N ALA A 256 -16.61 17.39 -11.16
CA ALA A 256 -15.42 18.01 -11.76
C ALA A 256 -15.35 19.50 -11.39
N ARG A 257 -16.47 20.23 -11.49
CA ARG A 257 -16.57 21.61 -11.02
C ARG A 257 -16.22 21.73 -9.53
N PHE A 258 -16.69 20.81 -8.69
CA PHE A 258 -16.35 20.79 -7.26
C PHE A 258 -14.85 20.67 -7.02
N LEU A 259 -14.19 19.72 -7.69
CA LEU A 259 -12.73 19.55 -7.58
C LEU A 259 -11.97 20.77 -8.11
N GLU A 260 -12.44 21.40 -9.19
CA GLU A 260 -11.86 22.65 -9.70
C GLU A 260 -11.95 23.78 -8.67
N GLN A 261 -13.08 23.91 -7.97
CA GLN A 261 -13.24 24.89 -6.87
C GLN A 261 -12.33 24.60 -5.67
N LEU A 262 -11.91 23.35 -5.49
CA LEU A 262 -10.90 22.96 -4.51
C LEU A 262 -9.46 23.14 -5.01
N GLY A 263 -9.25 23.74 -6.18
CA GLY A 263 -7.94 23.97 -6.78
C GLY A 263 -7.34 22.74 -7.49
N ILE A 264 -8.16 21.70 -7.76
CA ILE A 264 -7.71 20.47 -8.40
C ILE A 264 -8.18 20.45 -9.87
N SER A 265 -7.33 20.94 -10.77
CA SER A 265 -7.65 21.01 -12.20
C SER A 265 -7.74 19.63 -12.84
N GLN A 266 -8.79 19.38 -13.63
CA GLN A 266 -9.01 18.07 -14.26
C GLN A 266 -7.88 17.66 -15.22
N GLY A 267 -7.24 18.62 -15.90
CA GLY A 267 -6.09 18.37 -16.77
C GLY A 267 -4.85 17.83 -16.04
N ASN A 268 -4.76 18.06 -14.72
CA ASN A 268 -3.64 17.63 -13.87
C ASN A 268 -3.94 16.31 -13.15
N LEU A 269 -5.15 15.75 -13.31
CA LEU A 269 -5.54 14.50 -12.70
C LEU A 269 -5.12 13.32 -13.55
N CYS A 270 -4.36 12.40 -12.95
CA CYS A 270 -4.05 11.15 -13.62
C CYS A 270 -5.32 10.31 -13.79
N GLN A 271 -5.78 10.12 -15.02
CA GLN A 271 -6.88 9.19 -15.29
C GLN A 271 -6.38 7.76 -15.06
N PRO A 272 -6.95 7.02 -14.09
CA PRO A 272 -6.43 5.70 -13.76
C PRO A 272 -6.65 4.74 -14.93
N LYS A 273 -5.55 4.30 -15.56
CA LYS A 273 -5.55 3.50 -16.79
C LYS A 273 -6.27 2.16 -16.61
N THR A 274 -6.22 1.60 -15.41
CA THR A 274 -6.66 0.22 -15.12
C THR A 274 -7.90 0.14 -14.22
N ALA A 275 -8.39 1.27 -13.68
CA ALA A 275 -9.48 1.31 -12.69
C ALA A 275 -9.32 0.31 -11.52
N LEU A 276 -8.07 -0.05 -11.18
CA LEU A 276 -7.75 -0.92 -10.05
C LEU A 276 -7.95 -0.19 -8.72
N ALA A 277 -7.91 -0.91 -7.60
CA ALA A 277 -7.87 -0.27 -6.29
C ALA A 277 -6.61 0.60 -6.13
N PHE A 278 -6.68 1.60 -5.26
CA PHE A 278 -5.64 2.60 -5.04
C PHE A 278 -4.26 1.96 -4.78
N GLU A 279 -4.22 0.93 -3.94
CA GLU A 279 -3.01 0.23 -3.52
C GLU A 279 -2.33 -0.54 -4.67
N LEU A 280 -3.07 -0.79 -5.75
CA LEU A 280 -2.55 -1.44 -6.96
C LEU A 280 -2.05 -0.43 -7.99
N LEU A 281 -2.30 0.86 -7.84
CA LEU A 281 -1.93 1.85 -8.84
C LEU A 281 -0.39 2.04 -8.87
N PRO A 282 0.18 2.37 -10.05
CA PRO A 282 1.59 2.78 -10.16
C PRO A 282 1.93 3.93 -9.20
N ILE A 283 3.20 4.06 -8.86
CA ILE A 283 3.68 5.05 -7.89
C ILE A 283 3.29 6.47 -8.27
N GLU A 284 3.44 6.84 -9.54
CA GLU A 284 3.06 8.16 -10.06
C GLU A 284 1.57 8.45 -9.93
N GLU A 285 0.71 7.46 -10.21
CA GLU A 285 -0.74 7.62 -10.04
C GLU A 285 -1.11 7.77 -8.56
N ARG A 286 -0.50 6.96 -7.68
CA ARG A 286 -0.74 7.05 -6.22
C ARG A 286 -0.30 8.40 -5.68
N LYS A 287 0.91 8.84 -6.05
CA LYS A 287 1.50 10.13 -5.67
C LYS A 287 0.58 11.29 -6.05
N ASN A 288 0.17 11.37 -7.32
CA ASN A 288 -0.75 12.41 -7.79
C ASN A 288 -2.07 12.44 -7.01
N LEU A 289 -2.66 11.27 -6.72
CA LEU A 289 -3.90 11.19 -5.95
C LEU A 289 -3.72 11.60 -4.49
N LEU A 290 -2.64 11.16 -3.84
CA LEU A 290 -2.33 11.50 -2.46
C LEU A 290 -2.07 12.98 -2.29
N VAL A 291 -1.22 13.55 -3.15
CA VAL A 291 -0.86 14.97 -3.09
C VAL A 291 -2.11 15.84 -3.20
N ASN A 292 -2.98 15.55 -4.17
CA ASN A 292 -4.21 16.31 -4.35
C ASN A 292 -5.21 16.07 -3.21
N ALA A 293 -5.33 14.84 -2.69
CA ALA A 293 -6.24 14.57 -1.58
C ALA A 293 -5.79 15.28 -0.29
N VAL A 294 -4.50 15.24 0.06
CA VAL A 294 -3.98 15.92 1.25
C VAL A 294 -4.16 17.43 1.16
N LYS A 295 -3.94 18.03 -0.02
CA LYS A 295 -4.24 19.46 -0.25
C LYS A 295 -5.69 19.81 0.07
N ILE A 296 -6.66 18.94 -0.29
CA ILE A 296 -8.07 19.14 0.07
C ILE A 296 -8.26 19.08 1.59
N LEU A 297 -7.66 18.10 2.27
CA LEU A 297 -7.77 17.94 3.73
C LEU A 297 -7.22 19.15 4.50
N GLN A 298 -6.24 19.87 3.93
CA GLN A 298 -5.63 21.07 4.51
C GLN A 298 -6.47 22.36 4.35
N LEU A 299 -7.53 22.35 3.54
CA LEU A 299 -8.42 23.50 3.38
C LEU A 299 -9.21 23.80 4.67
N SER A 300 -9.83 24.97 4.77
CA SER A 300 -10.76 25.26 5.87
C SER A 300 -12.16 24.68 5.60
N SER A 301 -12.95 24.49 6.65
CA SER A 301 -14.35 24.06 6.51
C SER A 301 -15.15 25.03 5.62
N GLU A 302 -14.90 26.34 5.75
CA GLU A 302 -15.54 27.40 4.97
C GLU A 302 -15.17 27.31 3.48
N ALA A 303 -13.91 27.01 3.16
CA ALA A 303 -13.47 26.83 1.78
C ALA A 303 -14.17 25.62 1.12
N ILE A 304 -14.33 24.51 1.85
CA ILE A 304 -15.09 23.35 1.36
C ILE A 304 -16.56 23.70 1.14
N ILE A 305 -17.21 24.37 2.10
CA ILE A 305 -18.62 24.78 1.99
C ILE A 305 -18.81 25.72 0.80
N TYR A 306 -17.92 26.68 0.61
CA TYR A 306 -17.93 27.57 -0.53
C TYR A 306 -17.84 26.79 -1.86
N ALA A 307 -16.88 25.85 -1.96
CA ALA A 307 -16.73 25.01 -3.16
C ALA A 307 -17.98 24.15 -3.44
N ILE A 308 -18.64 23.63 -2.40
CA ILE A 308 -19.91 22.90 -2.52
C ILE A 308 -20.99 23.80 -3.13
N GLN A 309 -21.14 25.04 -2.63
CA GLN A 309 -22.15 25.98 -3.09
C GLN A 309 -21.93 26.42 -4.55
N GLN A 310 -20.68 26.71 -4.94
CA GLN A 310 -20.34 27.16 -6.29
C GLN A 310 -20.43 26.04 -7.35
N SER A 311 -20.18 24.79 -6.97
CA SER A 311 -20.22 23.65 -7.90
C SER A 311 -21.61 23.08 -8.14
N GLU A 312 -22.61 23.51 -7.36
CA GLU A 312 -23.99 23.04 -7.38
C GLU A 312 -24.11 21.50 -7.22
N ILE A 313 -23.15 20.90 -6.55
CA ILE A 313 -23.12 19.47 -6.29
C ILE A 313 -24.29 19.08 -5.37
N THR A 314 -24.83 17.88 -5.57
CA THR A 314 -25.93 17.35 -4.74
C THR A 314 -25.40 16.40 -3.68
N GLN A 315 -26.11 16.26 -2.56
CA GLN A 315 -25.77 15.28 -1.51
C GLN A 315 -25.64 13.86 -2.08
N LYS A 316 -26.49 13.49 -3.04
CA LYS A 316 -26.45 12.19 -3.74
C LYS A 316 -25.16 11.98 -4.55
N ALA A 317 -24.52 13.05 -5.01
CA ALA A 317 -23.25 12.95 -5.72
C ALA A 317 -22.09 12.58 -4.77
N PHE A 318 -22.15 12.98 -3.50
CA PHE A 318 -21.19 12.59 -2.46
C PHE A 318 -21.41 11.18 -1.93
N ALA A 319 -22.67 10.73 -1.87
CA ALA A 319 -23.06 9.39 -1.43
C ALA A 319 -22.83 8.28 -2.49
N PHE A 320 -21.77 8.39 -3.29
CA PHE A 320 -21.43 7.36 -4.27
C PHE A 320 -20.74 6.13 -3.66
N GLU A 321 -20.19 6.30 -2.46
CA GLU A 321 -19.71 5.28 -1.57
C GLU A 321 -19.96 5.74 -0.13
N ASN A 322 -19.83 4.84 0.83
CA ASN A 322 -19.89 5.21 2.24
C ASN A 322 -18.71 6.12 2.57
N TYR A 323 -19.00 7.24 3.23
CA TYR A 323 -18.00 8.22 3.63
C TYR A 323 -18.02 8.42 5.15
N PRO A 324 -16.93 8.94 5.76
CA PRO A 324 -16.84 9.13 7.21
C PRO A 324 -17.84 10.18 7.73
N SER A 325 -18.47 9.92 8.89
CA SER A 325 -19.49 10.79 9.50
C SER A 325 -19.04 12.22 9.72
N GLU A 326 -17.73 12.44 9.88
CA GLU A 326 -17.11 13.75 10.07
C GLU A 326 -17.42 14.70 8.89
N LEU A 327 -17.63 14.14 7.69
CA LEU A 327 -17.97 14.88 6.48
C LEU A 327 -19.44 15.30 6.40
N ASP A 328 -20.34 14.75 7.21
CA ASP A 328 -21.76 15.11 7.19
C ASP A 328 -21.97 16.60 7.47
N SER A 329 -21.17 17.15 8.39
CA SER A 329 -21.20 18.58 8.74
C SER A 329 -20.88 19.50 7.55
N LEU A 330 -20.10 19.02 6.58
CA LEU A 330 -19.75 19.73 5.36
C LEU A 330 -20.78 19.45 4.26
N PHE A 331 -21.06 18.16 3.99
CA PHE A 331 -21.87 17.73 2.85
C PHE A 331 -23.36 18.07 2.97
N LYS A 332 -23.88 18.35 4.18
CA LYS A 332 -25.23 18.87 4.36
C LYS A 332 -25.49 20.20 3.63
N HIS A 333 -24.44 20.97 3.32
CA HIS A 333 -24.55 22.23 2.57
C HIS A 333 -24.73 22.03 1.06
N ALA A 334 -24.64 20.79 0.57
CA ALA A 334 -24.92 20.46 -0.82
C ALA A 334 -26.42 20.46 -1.10
N ARG A 335 -26.80 20.67 -2.37
CA ARG A 335 -28.22 20.69 -2.77
C ARG A 335 -28.87 19.33 -2.48
N GLU A 336 -30.08 19.34 -1.96
CA GLU A 336 -30.92 18.14 -1.92
C GLU A 336 -31.22 17.71 -3.36
N GLY A 337 -30.88 16.46 -3.69
CA GLY A 337 -31.14 15.92 -5.02
C GLY A 337 -32.62 15.61 -5.17
N ARG A 338 -33.22 15.94 -6.32
CA ARG A 338 -34.58 15.47 -6.66
C ARG A 338 -34.58 13.95 -6.75
N GLU A 339 -35.57 13.29 -6.13
CA GLU A 339 -35.82 11.86 -6.34
C GLU A 339 -36.24 11.61 -7.79
N VAL A 340 -35.29 11.17 -8.60
CA VAL A 340 -35.60 10.67 -9.94
C VAL A 340 -35.91 9.18 -9.81
N ASN A 341 -37.18 8.82 -9.90
CA ASN A 341 -37.63 7.44 -10.09
C ASN A 341 -36.97 6.90 -11.36
N ARG A 342 -35.95 6.05 -11.19
CA ARG A 342 -35.31 5.37 -12.32
C ARG A 342 -36.33 4.39 -12.90
N LYS A 343 -36.88 4.72 -14.09
CA LYS A 343 -37.56 3.71 -14.91
C LYS A 343 -36.58 2.58 -15.15
N THR A 344 -36.97 1.36 -14.80
CA THR A 344 -36.21 0.13 -15.04
C THR A 344 -36.07 -0.06 -16.54
N ILE A 345 -34.96 0.44 -17.12
CA ILE A 345 -34.65 0.20 -18.52
C ILE A 345 -34.22 -1.27 -18.60
N ALA A 346 -34.92 -2.05 -19.42
CA ALA A 346 -34.57 -3.43 -19.71
C ALA A 346 -33.09 -3.53 -20.09
N ASN A 347 -32.37 -4.49 -19.49
CA ASN A 347 -30.94 -4.73 -19.71
C ASN A 347 -30.68 -5.03 -21.20
N LYS A 348 -30.42 -3.99 -22.01
CA LYS A 348 -29.75 -4.18 -23.29
C LYS A 348 -28.34 -4.73 -23.01
N PRO A 349 -27.85 -5.71 -23.79
CA PRO A 349 -26.48 -6.17 -23.65
C PRO A 349 -25.56 -4.96 -23.80
N LYS A 350 -24.83 -4.62 -22.72
CA LYS A 350 -23.90 -3.49 -22.73
C LYS A 350 -22.74 -3.84 -23.64
N ILE A 351 -22.72 -3.26 -24.84
CA ILE A 351 -21.48 -3.13 -25.62
C ILE A 351 -20.49 -2.38 -24.71
N ASN A 352 -19.33 -2.97 -24.45
CA ASN A 352 -18.30 -2.33 -23.64
C ASN A 352 -17.91 -1.00 -24.31
N SER A 353 -17.94 0.09 -23.55
CA SER A 353 -17.44 1.38 -24.06
C SER A 353 -15.97 1.27 -24.42
N ASN A 354 -15.47 2.09 -25.35
CA ASN A 354 -14.04 2.16 -25.68
C ASN A 354 -13.17 2.34 -24.43
N LEU A 355 -13.62 3.13 -23.46
CA LEU A 355 -12.95 3.29 -22.17
C LEU A 355 -12.87 1.99 -21.37
N SER A 356 -13.94 1.17 -21.38
CA SER A 356 -13.95 -0.15 -20.71
C SER A 356 -12.99 -1.13 -21.39
N LEU A 357 -12.96 -1.17 -22.72
CA LEU A 357 -12.05 -2.00 -23.50
C LEU A 357 -10.58 -1.60 -23.28
N ASN A 358 -10.28 -0.29 -23.33
CA ASN A 358 -8.94 0.22 -23.04
C ASN A 358 -8.48 -0.16 -21.62
N ARG A 359 -9.37 -0.08 -20.62
CA ARG A 359 -9.04 -0.53 -19.26
C ARG A 359 -8.75 -2.02 -19.19
N GLN A 360 -9.53 -2.85 -19.90
CA GLN A 360 -9.27 -4.29 -19.97
C GLN A 360 -7.93 -4.58 -20.64
N TRP A 361 -7.60 -3.85 -21.69
CA TRP A 361 -6.32 -3.95 -22.40
C TRP A 361 -5.13 -3.56 -21.51
N GLU A 362 -5.21 -2.43 -20.80
CA GLU A 362 -4.17 -2.00 -19.87
C GLU A 362 -4.00 -2.97 -18.68
N ARG A 363 -5.10 -3.57 -18.21
CA ARG A 363 -5.01 -4.67 -17.22
C ARG A 363 -4.30 -5.88 -17.79
N LEU A 364 -4.59 -6.26 -19.03
CA LEU A 364 -3.97 -7.41 -19.68
C LEU A 364 -2.48 -7.18 -19.90
N LYS A 365 -2.07 -6.01 -20.41
CA LYS A 365 -0.65 -5.64 -20.54
C LYS A 365 0.09 -5.80 -19.21
N ARG A 366 -0.48 -5.27 -18.12
CA ARG A 366 0.08 -5.44 -16.78
C ARG A 366 0.17 -6.91 -16.36
N GLN A 367 -0.86 -7.72 -16.64
CA GLN A 367 -0.84 -9.14 -16.30
C GLN A 367 0.21 -9.92 -17.09
N LEU A 368 0.49 -9.50 -18.32
CA LEU A 368 1.47 -10.10 -19.22
C LEU A 368 2.87 -9.48 -19.09
N GLN A 369 3.07 -8.49 -18.20
CA GLN A 369 4.32 -7.73 -18.05
C GLN A 369 4.82 -7.13 -19.38
N ILE A 370 3.90 -6.83 -20.31
CA ILE A 370 4.24 -6.14 -21.55
C ILE A 370 4.65 -4.73 -21.16
N ALA A 371 5.89 -4.34 -21.49
CA ALA A 371 6.41 -3.00 -21.22
C ALA A 371 5.41 -1.94 -21.71
N VAL A 372 5.09 -0.99 -20.83
CA VAL A 372 4.31 0.22 -21.15
C VAL A 372 5.26 1.39 -21.21
#